data_AF-B5MF85-F1
#
_entry.id   AF-B5MF85-F1
#
_cell.length_a   1.000
_cell.length_b   1.000
_cell.length_c   1.000
_cell.angle_alpha   90.00
_cell.angle_beta   90.00
_cell.angle_gamma   90.00
#
_symmetry.space_group_name_H-M   'P 1'
#
loop_
_entity.id
_entity.type
_entity.pdbx_description
1 polymer ?
#
loop_
_entity_poly.entity_id
_entity_poly.type
_entity_poly.pdbx_seq_one_letter_code
_entity_poly.pdbx_strand_id
1 'polypeptide(L)'
;MKGVYLIFTLILVYVASTWASLDAADEVRVMNVESQRLFRSRRALPCAKKSCDSWCRRLDYPGGECVTKWKCSCNWMQIDK
;
A
#
# COMPACT_ATOMS: atom_id res chain seq x y z
N MET A 1 32.56 44.89 9.33
CA MET A 1 31.48 44.30 10.17
C MET A 1 30.11 44.37 9.52
N LYS A 2 29.65 45.54 9.01
CA LYS A 2 28.34 45.71 8.34
C LYS A 2 28.13 44.84 7.09
N GLY A 3 29.17 44.67 6.25
CA GLY A 3 29.07 43.85 5.03
C GLY A 3 28.89 42.35 5.29
N VAL A 4 29.47 41.84 6.39
CA VAL A 4 29.32 40.43 6.80
C VAL A 4 27.88 40.16 7.25
N TYR A 5 27.27 41.11 7.95
CA TYR A 5 25.88 41.02 8.37
C TYR A 5 24.92 41.01 7.17
N LEU A 6 25.17 41.85 6.15
CA LEU A 6 24.35 41.86 4.94
C LEU A 6 24.39 40.51 4.20
N ILE A 7 25.58 39.93 4.04
CA ILE A 7 25.74 38.60 3.42
C ILE A 7 25.00 37.53 4.22
N PHE A 8 25.16 37.54 5.55
CA PHE A 8 24.47 36.59 6.44
C PHE A 8 22.96 36.71 6.35
N THR A 9 22.41 37.94 6.34
CA THR A 9 20.97 38.17 6.18
C THR A 9 20.45 37.73 4.83
N LEU A 10 21.21 37.94 3.73
CA LEU A 10 20.81 37.48 2.40
C LEU A 10 20.80 35.96 2.29
N ILE A 11 21.80 35.28 2.88
CA ILE A 11 21.84 33.82 2.94
C ILE A 11 20.65 33.29 3.74
N LEU A 12 20.36 33.89 4.90
CA LEU A 12 19.20 33.48 5.71
C LEU A 12 17.88 33.68 4.97
N VAL A 13 17.69 34.79 4.24
CA VAL A 13 16.49 35.05 3.42
C VAL A 13 16.40 34.09 2.23
N TYR A 14 17.52 33.75 1.60
CA TYR A 14 17.58 32.81 0.49
C TYR A 14 17.24 31.39 0.94
N VAL A 15 17.95 30.89 1.97
CA VAL A 15 17.59 29.65 2.66
C VAL A 15 16.14 29.74 3.12
N ALA A 16 15.66 30.95 3.48
CA ALA A 16 14.31 31.13 3.93
C ALA A 16 13.25 30.81 2.85
N SER A 17 13.53 31.37 1.68
CA SER A 17 12.68 31.28 0.51
C SER A 17 12.73 29.89 -0.12
N THR A 18 13.87 29.18 0.04
CA THR A 18 14.02 27.80 -0.41
C THR A 18 13.44 26.79 0.58
N TRP A 19 13.33 27.08 1.88
CA TRP A 19 12.56 26.19 2.80
C TRP A 19 11.06 26.22 2.51
N ALA A 20 10.51 27.33 2.02
CA ALA A 20 9.14 27.34 1.49
C ALA A 20 8.95 26.39 0.28
N SER A 21 10.05 25.97 -0.38
CA SER A 21 10.05 24.94 -1.43
C SER A 21 10.46 23.56 -0.91
N LEU A 22 11.25 23.47 0.17
CA LEU A 22 11.59 22.20 0.83
C LEU A 22 10.40 21.64 1.64
N ASP A 23 9.52 22.51 2.14
CA ASP A 23 8.22 22.11 2.70
C ASP A 23 7.18 21.78 1.61
N ALA A 24 7.44 22.12 0.35
CA ALA A 24 6.60 21.75 -0.80
C ALA A 24 7.06 20.45 -1.49
N ALA A 25 8.17 19.85 -1.06
CA ALA A 25 8.76 18.64 -1.65
C ALA A 25 8.72 17.40 -0.73
N ASP A 26 7.93 17.41 0.35
CA ASP A 26 7.56 16.19 1.08
C ASP A 26 6.07 16.16 1.44
N GLU A 27 5.21 16.27 0.43
CA GLU A 27 3.92 15.58 0.48
C GLU A 27 3.85 14.65 -0.73
N VAL A 28 4.66 13.59 -0.70
CA VAL A 28 4.27 12.35 -1.38
C VAL A 28 2.89 12.00 -0.83
N ARG A 29 1.82 12.43 -1.51
CA ARG A 29 0.46 11.91 -1.29
C ARG A 29 0.38 10.49 -1.84
N VAL A 30 1.15 9.61 -1.24
CA VAL A 30 0.96 8.17 -1.37
C VAL A 30 0.66 7.65 0.02
N MET A 31 -0.65 7.59 0.22
CA MET A 31 -1.36 6.52 0.91
C MET A 31 -1.48 6.70 2.41
N ASN A 32 -2.73 7.02 2.79
CA ASN A 32 -3.43 6.30 3.83
C ASN A 32 -2.87 4.86 3.98
N VAL A 33 -1.97 4.66 4.95
CA VAL A 33 -1.30 3.38 5.20
C VAL A 33 -2.31 2.30 5.64
N GLU A 34 -3.52 2.69 6.05
CA GLU A 34 -4.66 1.81 6.29
C GLU A 34 -5.11 1.11 4.98
N SER A 35 -5.15 1.84 3.85
CA SER A 35 -5.69 1.32 2.59
C SER A 35 -4.71 0.42 1.83
N GLN A 36 -3.39 0.64 1.95
CA GLN A 36 -2.39 -0.27 1.41
C GLN A 36 -2.24 -1.56 2.20
N ARG A 37 -2.38 -1.54 3.54
CA ARG A 37 -2.41 -2.77 4.33
C ARG A 37 -3.62 -3.62 3.97
N LEU A 38 -4.79 -3.05 3.72
CA LEU A 38 -5.95 -3.79 3.21
C LEU A 38 -5.75 -4.39 1.80
N PHE A 39 -4.91 -3.79 0.94
CA PHE A 39 -4.65 -4.29 -0.41
C PHE A 39 -3.50 -5.31 -0.49
N ARG A 40 -2.42 -5.13 0.29
CA ARG A 40 -1.34 -6.13 0.42
C ARG A 40 -1.74 -7.28 1.35
N SER A 41 -2.62 -7.03 2.32
CA SER A 41 -3.32 -8.06 3.10
C SER A 41 -4.32 -8.82 2.23
N ARG A 42 -4.91 -8.24 1.18
CA ARG A 42 -5.71 -9.01 0.21
C ARG A 42 -4.90 -10.04 -0.60
N ARG A 43 -3.57 -9.89 -0.66
CA ARG A 43 -2.64 -10.91 -1.17
C ARG A 43 -2.00 -11.76 -0.07
N ALA A 44 -2.34 -11.49 1.20
CA ALA A 44 -1.66 -12.05 2.36
C ALA A 44 -2.56 -12.49 3.52
N LEU A 45 -3.87 -12.57 3.33
CA LEU A 45 -4.70 -13.32 4.25
C LEU A 45 -4.35 -14.79 4.06
N PRO A 46 -4.08 -15.54 5.15
CA PRO A 46 -3.95 -16.99 5.06
C PRO A 46 -5.17 -17.49 4.30
N CYS A 47 -4.93 -18.28 3.25
CA CYS A 47 -5.96 -18.70 2.30
C CYS A 47 -7.21 -19.14 3.08
N ALA A 48 -8.25 -18.30 3.01
CA ALA A 48 -9.46 -18.53 3.75
C ALA A 48 -10.31 -19.47 2.91
N LYS A 49 -10.52 -20.71 3.38
CA LYS A 49 -11.32 -21.73 2.66
C LYS A 49 -12.63 -21.16 2.14
N LYS A 50 -13.35 -20.38 2.96
CA LYS A 50 -14.62 -19.73 2.57
C LYS A 50 -14.46 -18.73 1.43
N SER A 51 -13.39 -17.93 1.44
CA SER A 51 -13.13 -16.94 0.39
C SER A 51 -12.65 -17.60 -0.90
N CYS A 52 -11.81 -18.64 -0.80
CA CYS A 52 -11.35 -19.45 -1.93
C CYS A 52 -12.53 -20.19 -2.58
N ASP A 53 -13.38 -20.84 -1.79
CA ASP A 53 -14.59 -21.54 -2.26
C ASP A 53 -15.57 -20.58 -2.94
N SER A 54 -15.88 -19.44 -2.31
CA SER A 54 -16.77 -18.43 -2.90
C SER A 54 -16.20 -17.83 -4.19
N TRP A 55 -14.88 -17.75 -4.35
CA TRP A 55 -14.24 -17.28 -5.57
C TRP A 55 -14.29 -18.33 -6.68
N CYS A 56 -13.99 -19.59 -6.37
CA CYS A 56 -14.08 -20.70 -7.32
C CYS A 56 -15.51 -20.92 -7.83
N ARG A 57 -16.52 -20.78 -6.96
CA ARG A 57 -17.94 -20.83 -7.37
C ARG A 57 -18.35 -19.73 -8.35
N ARG A 58 -17.72 -18.56 -8.29
CA ARG A 58 -17.96 -17.48 -9.28
C ARG A 58 -17.34 -17.78 -10.64
N LEU A 59 -16.41 -18.72 -10.69
CA LEU A 59 -15.74 -19.18 -11.91
C LEU A 59 -16.36 -20.50 -12.43
N ASP A 60 -17.58 -20.82 -12.01
CA ASP A 60 -18.30 -22.07 -12.34
C ASP A 60 -17.62 -23.37 -11.85
N TYR A 61 -16.67 -23.26 -10.92
CA TYR A 61 -16.15 -24.43 -10.22
C TYR A 61 -17.03 -24.76 -9.01
N PRO A 62 -17.30 -26.04 -8.73
CA PRO A 62 -18.11 -26.44 -7.58
C PRO A 62 -17.51 -26.04 -6.23
N GLY A 63 -16.18 -25.90 -6.17
CA GLY A 63 -15.49 -25.44 -4.98
C GLY A 63 -14.00 -25.22 -5.19
N GLY A 64 -13.33 -24.90 -4.09
CA GLY A 64 -11.88 -24.72 -4.08
C GLY A 64 -11.28 -24.95 -2.71
N GLU A 65 -10.02 -25.38 -2.70
CA GLU A 65 -9.25 -25.59 -1.49
C GLU A 65 -7.97 -24.78 -1.46
N CYS A 66 -7.49 -24.55 -0.24
CA CYS A 66 -6.24 -23.88 0.01
C CYS A 66 -5.11 -24.89 0.02
N VAL A 67 -4.45 -25.07 -1.11
CA VAL A 67 -3.27 -25.96 -1.26
C VAL A 67 -2.09 -25.46 -0.43
N THR A 68 -2.01 -24.15 -0.25
CA THR A 68 -0.99 -23.51 0.60
C THR A 68 -1.61 -22.35 1.34
N LYS A 69 -0.95 -21.85 2.39
CA LYS A 69 -1.36 -20.64 3.12
C LYS A 69 -1.58 -19.41 2.22
N TRP A 70 -1.10 -19.42 0.97
CA TRP A 70 -1.17 -18.30 0.03
C TRP A 70 -1.74 -18.67 -1.34
N LYS A 71 -2.12 -19.94 -1.54
CA LYS A 71 -2.54 -20.46 -2.86
C LYS A 71 -3.87 -21.19 -2.75
N CYS A 72 -4.86 -20.65 -3.47
CA CYS A 72 -6.17 -21.25 -3.69
C CYS A 72 -6.12 -22.08 -4.98
N SER A 73 -6.67 -23.29 -4.95
CA SER A 73 -6.85 -24.15 -6.12
C SER A 73 -8.32 -24.51 -6.23
N CYS A 74 -8.93 -24.19 -7.38
CA CYS A 74 -10.29 -24.62 -7.66
C CYS A 74 -10.24 -26.07 -8.12
N ASN A 75 -11.02 -26.92 -7.45
CA ASN A 75 -11.18 -28.32 -7.81
C ASN A 75 -12.59 -28.51 -8.36
N TRP A 76 -12.72 -29.39 -9.34
CA TRP A 76 -14.01 -29.89 -9.83
C TRP A 76 -14.64 -30.90 -8.84
N MET A 77 -13.98 -31.15 -7.71
CA MET A 77 -14.43 -32.10 -6.70
C MET A 77 -15.44 -31.41 -5.77
N GLN A 78 -16.73 -31.62 -6.02
CA GLN A 78 -17.79 -31.31 -5.06
C GLN A 78 -17.53 -32.09 -3.76
N ILE A 79 -17.36 -31.37 -2.65
CA ILE A 79 -17.54 -31.96 -1.33
C ILE A 79 -19.04 -31.88 -1.04
N ASP A 80 -19.77 -32.86 -1.56
CA ASP A 80 -21.05 -33.25 -0.98
C ASP A 80 -20.81 -33.73 0.47
N LYS A 81 -21.82 -33.44 1.28
CA LYS A 81 -21.87 -33.30 2.74
C LYS A 81 -21.54 -34.57 3.53
#